data_AF-A0A945RAZ6-F1
#
_entry.id   AF-A0A945RAZ6-F1
#
_cell.length_a   1.000
_cell.length_b   1.000
_cell.length_c   1.000
_cell.angle_alpha   90.00
_cell.angle_beta   90.00
_cell.angle_gamma   90.00
#
_symmetry.space_group_name_H-M   'P 1'
#
loop_
_entity.id
_entity.type
_entity.pdbx_description
1 polymer ?
#
loop_
_entity_poly.entity_id
_entity_poly.type
_entity_poly.pdbx_seq_one_letter_code
_entity_poly.pdbx_strand_id
1 'polypeptide(L)' 'MDWLSQLLTADVLSVLIPIVAIFGFFALRGAKAYFRHAERMEKIRNGMDPDAHFEDDSN' A
#
# COMPACT_ATOMS: atom_id res chain seq x y z
N MET A 1 0.87 -24.56 21.85
CA MET A 1 -0.04 -23.91 20.88
C MET A 1 0.17 -24.58 19.53
N ASP A 2 -0.46 -25.75 19.31
CA ASP A 2 -0.22 -26.62 18.14
C ASP A 2 -0.58 -25.98 16.78
N TRP A 3 -1.32 -24.89 16.78
CA TRP A 3 -1.75 -24.20 15.57
C TRP A 3 -0.58 -23.50 14.84
N LEU A 4 0.43 -23.01 15.58
CA LEU A 4 1.61 -22.35 15.00
C LEU A 4 2.54 -23.37 14.32
N SER A 5 2.74 -24.52 14.93
CA SER A 5 3.56 -25.59 14.35
C SER A 5 2.95 -26.17 13.07
N GLN A 6 1.62 -26.22 12.96
CA GLN A 6 0.94 -26.57 11.70
C GLN A 6 1.15 -25.52 10.60
N LEU A 7 1.12 -24.23 10.93
CA LEU A 7 1.36 -23.15 9.96
C LEU A 7 2.79 -23.10 9.42
N LEU A 8 3.77 -23.49 10.24
CA LEU A 8 5.18 -23.57 9.83
C LEU A 8 5.55 -24.89 9.13
N THR A 9 4.60 -25.76 8.82
CA THR A 9 4.86 -26.92 7.96
C THR A 9 5.12 -26.46 6.52
N ALA A 10 6.07 -27.13 5.85
CA ALA A 10 6.49 -26.76 4.49
C ALA A 10 5.32 -26.73 3.49
N ASP A 11 4.37 -27.66 3.62
CA ASP A 11 3.18 -27.71 2.77
C ASP A 11 2.30 -26.47 2.92
N VAL A 12 2.00 -26.06 4.16
CA VAL A 12 1.16 -24.87 4.40
C VAL A 12 1.89 -23.60 3.98
N LEU A 13 3.19 -23.51 4.29
CA LEU A 13 4.00 -22.34 3.97
C LEU A 13 4.12 -22.13 2.45
N SER A 14 4.19 -23.22 1.68
CA SER A 14 4.27 -23.18 0.20
C SER A 14 3.06 -22.51 -0.44
N VAL A 15 1.88 -22.60 0.18
CA VAL A 15 0.64 -21.97 -0.27
C VAL A 15 0.44 -20.60 0.39
N LEU A 16 0.84 -20.45 1.65
CA LEU A 16 0.66 -19.21 2.40
C LEU A 16 1.54 -18.07 1.86
N ILE A 17 2.80 -18.36 1.51
CA ILE A 17 3.75 -17.38 0.97
C ILE A 17 3.20 -16.67 -0.28
N PRO A 18 2.77 -17.37 -1.35
CA PRO A 18 2.27 -16.69 -2.54
C PRO A 18 1.00 -15.88 -2.27
N ILE A 19 0.11 -16.37 -1.38
CA ILE A 19 -1.08 -15.63 -0.97
C ILE A 19 -0.68 -14.30 -0.32
N VAL A 20 0.19 -14.35 0.70
CA VAL A 20 0.65 -13.15 1.40
C VAL A 20 1.42 -12.22 0.45
N ALA A 21 2.19 -12.76 -0.49
CA ALA A 21 2.89 -11.96 -1.49
C ALA A 21 1.93 -11.17 -2.39
N ILE A 22 0.86 -11.81 -2.87
CA ILE A 22 -0.18 -11.16 -3.67
C ILE A 22 -0.87 -10.07 -2.85
N PHE A 23 -1.36 -10.41 -1.66
CA PHE A 23 -2.02 -9.44 -0.78
C PHE A 23 -1.11 -8.29 -0.39
N GLY A 24 0.15 -8.56 -0.08
CA GLY A 24 1.16 -7.54 0.23
C GLY A 24 1.40 -6.58 -0.93
N PHE A 25 1.53 -7.11 -2.15
CA PHE A 25 1.68 -6.28 -3.35
C PHE A 25 0.48 -5.34 -3.56
N PHE A 26 -0.74 -5.86 -3.46
CA PHE A 26 -1.95 -5.05 -3.61
C PHE A 26 -2.11 -4.04 -2.47
N ALA A 27 -1.84 -4.44 -1.23
CA ALA A 27 -1.90 -3.56 -0.07
C ALA A 27 -0.95 -2.36 -0.21
N LEU A 28 0.29 -2.59 -0.66
CA LEU A 28 1.26 -1.51 -0.87
C LEU A 28 0.80 -0.53 -1.97
N ARG A 29 0.22 -1.02 -3.07
CA ARG A 29 -0.32 -0.14 -4.12
C ARG A 29 -1.56 0.62 -3.66
N GLY A 30 -2.47 -0.05 -2.96
CA GLY A 30 -3.66 0.56 -2.38
C GLY A 30 -3.30 1.64 -1.37
N ALA A 31 -2.33 1.36 -0.48
CA ALA A 31 -1.82 2.33 0.48
C ALA A 31 -1.25 3.58 -0.21
N LYS A 32 -0.42 3.42 -1.26
CA LYS A 32 0.10 4.56 -2.03
C LYS A 32 -1.01 5.41 -2.65
N ALA A 33 -2.03 4.78 -3.22
CA ALA A 33 -3.17 5.50 -3.79
C ALA A 33 -3.99 6.22 -2.70
N TYR A 34 -4.21 5.56 -1.58
CA TYR A 34 -4.91 6.13 -0.42
C TYR A 34 -4.16 7.33 0.15
N PHE A 35 -2.84 7.23 0.34
CA PHE A 35 -2.03 8.34 0.84
C PHE A 35 -2.04 9.53 -0.11
N ARG A 36 -1.97 9.32 -1.43
CA ARG A 36 -2.12 10.41 -2.42
C ARG A 36 -3.48 11.11 -2.31
N HIS A 37 -4.54 10.34 -2.07
CA HIS A 37 -5.88 10.91 -1.88
C HIS A 37 -6.00 11.67 -0.55
N ALA A 38 -5.47 11.10 0.53
CA ALA A 38 -5.44 11.73 1.84
C ALA A 38 -4.65 13.06 1.81
N GLU A 39 -3.51 13.07 1.12
CA GLU A 39 -2.68 14.27 0.94
C GLU A 39 -3.43 15.37 0.17
N ARG A 40 -4.17 15.03 -0.89
CA ARG A 40 -5.02 16.01 -1.60
C ARG A 40 -6.12 16.57 -0.70
N MET A 41 -6.76 15.73 0.11
CA MET A 41 -7.78 16.19 1.06
C MET A 41 -7.21 17.11 2.14
N GLU A 42 -5.99 16.82 2.59
CA GLU A 42 -5.28 17.64 3.56
C GLU A 42 -4.83 18.99 2.98
N LYS A 43 -4.38 19.03 1.72
CA LYS A 43 -4.09 20.28 0.99
C LYS A 43 -5.34 21.15 0.86
N ILE A 44 -6.46 20.57 0.45
CA ILE A 44 -7.76 21.27 0.39
C ILE A 44 -8.16 21.83 1.75
N ARG A 45 -8.04 21.02 2.82
CA ARG A 45 -8.37 21.45 4.20
C ARG A 45 -7.54 22.64 4.65
N ASN A 46 -6.29 22.72 4.22
CA ASN A 46 -5.38 23.81 4.54
C ASN A 46 -5.48 24.99 3.56
N GLY A 47 -6.42 24.98 2.61
CA GLY A 47 -6.60 26.03 1.62
C GLY A 47 -5.52 26.09 0.54
N MET A 48 -4.71 25.03 0.39
CA MET A 48 -3.71 24.89 -0.66
C MET A 48 -4.33 24.20 -1.87
N ASP A 49 -3.98 24.64 -3.08
CA ASP A 49 -4.41 23.98 -4.31
C ASP A 49 -3.80 22.57 -4.39
N PRO A 50 -4.61 21.49 -4.34
CA PRO A 50 -4.14 20.10 -4.34
C PRO A 50 -3.54 19.67 -5.68
N ASP A 51 -3.82 20.43 -6.75
CA ASP A 51 -3.43 20.12 -8.13
C ASP A 51 -2.47 21.18 -8.69
N ALA A 52 -1.87 22.01 -7.83
CA ALA A 52 -0.74 22.86 -8.17
C ALA A 52 0.42 21.97 -8.65
N HIS A 53 0.45 21.74 -9.95
CA HIS A 53 1.60 21.24 -10.67
C HIS A 53 2.73 22.24 -10.41
N PHE A 54 3.78 21.82 -9.73
CA PHE A 54 5.06 22.49 -9.89
C PHE A 54 5.44 22.30 -11.35
N GLU A 55 5.14 23.30 -12.18
CA GLU A 55 5.74 23.51 -13.49
C GLU A 55 7.26 23.63 -13.26
N ASP A 56 7.95 22.49 -13.28
CA ASP A 56 9.41 22.44 -13.29
C ASP A 56 9.92 21.53 -14.43
N ASP A 57 9.13 21.47 -15.51
CA ASP A 57 9.64 21.22 -16.86
C ASP A 57 9.95 22.58 -17.51
N SER A 58 10.89 23.32 -16.93
CA SER A 58 11.53 24.44 -17.61
C SER A 58 12.61 23.89 -18.54
N ASN A 59 12.34 24.01 -19.84
CA ASN A 59 13.22 23.69 -20.97
C ASN A 59 14.52 24.50 -20.97
#